data_AF-A0A2E7BK30-F1
#
_entry.id   AF-A0A2E7BK30-F1
#
_cell.length_a   1.000
_cell.length_b   1.000
_cell.length_c   1.000
_cell.angle_alpha   90.00
_cell.angle_beta   90.00
_cell.angle_gamma   90.00
#
_symmetry.space_group_name_H-M   'P 1'
#
loop_
_entity.id
_entity.type
_entity.pdbx_description
1 polymer ?
#
loop_
_entity_poly.entity_id
_entity_poly.type
_entity_poly.pdbx_seq_one_letter_code
_entity_poly.pdbx_strand_id
1 'polypeptide(L)'
;MVSDLVLALRGDLKKQLAHEERIIAEGTTRAVRGEARKLRTVYRRQVRKAKFGKGLEKAWQVVEHPSGRKYSMRASATVISKADRIHDAFTADRFIRVRNAKYIVVPTEAAKAAGYATSLRRSEGNRPKRYGDLEKALQSGRRFARVVSKKSGNILLIDRQSKQHLFTLVRPGVSLKGRFDIDGPAQAASDKLAPRIVSDIHKVEQRVMRKG
;
A
#
# COMPACT_ATOMS: atom_id res chain seq x y z
N MET A 1 32.04 -36.40 44.67
CA MET A 1 32.74 -35.10 44.69
C MET A 1 33.11 -34.59 43.30
N VAL A 2 34.03 -35.21 42.53
CA VAL A 2 34.38 -34.71 41.16
C VAL A 2 33.19 -34.77 40.19
N SER A 3 32.38 -35.85 40.26
CA SER A 3 31.18 -36.01 39.43
C SER A 3 30.10 -34.95 39.72
N ASP A 4 29.90 -34.60 41.00
CA ASP A 4 28.87 -33.63 41.42
C ASP A 4 29.24 -32.21 41.00
N LEU A 5 30.55 -31.87 41.05
CA LEU A 5 31.07 -30.59 40.59
C LEU A 5 30.90 -30.42 39.07
N VAL A 6 31.19 -31.47 38.30
CA VAL A 6 30.98 -31.48 36.84
C VAL A 6 29.49 -31.35 36.50
N LEU A 7 28.59 -31.99 37.26
CA LEU A 7 27.15 -31.86 37.08
C LEU A 7 26.68 -30.43 37.39
N ALA A 8 27.18 -29.83 38.46
CA ALA A 8 26.86 -28.46 38.86
C ALA A 8 27.33 -27.43 37.82
N LEU A 9 28.57 -27.53 37.35
CA LEU A 9 29.12 -26.69 36.28
C LEU A 9 28.32 -26.82 34.98
N ARG A 10 28.01 -28.06 34.56
CA ARG A 10 27.16 -28.29 33.37
C ARG A 10 25.76 -27.74 33.54
N GLY A 11 25.19 -27.83 34.75
CA GLY A 11 23.88 -27.28 35.08
C GLY A 11 23.85 -25.75 34.99
N ASP A 12 24.90 -25.09 35.48
CA ASP A 12 25.02 -23.64 35.46
C ASP A 12 25.26 -23.10 34.03
N LEU A 13 26.14 -23.76 33.26
CA LEU A 13 26.35 -23.46 31.84
C LEU A 13 25.06 -23.55 31.02
N LYS A 14 24.24 -24.58 31.25
CA LYS A 14 22.94 -24.72 30.56
C LYS A 14 21.98 -23.58 30.91
N LYS A 15 21.99 -23.11 32.16
CA LYS A 15 21.16 -21.98 32.60
C LYS A 15 21.62 -20.67 31.95
N GLN A 16 22.92 -20.42 31.92
CA GLN A 16 23.50 -19.24 31.27
C GLN A 16 23.20 -19.23 29.77
N LEU A 17 23.39 -20.35 29.08
CA LEU A 17 23.07 -20.46 27.65
C LEU A 17 21.57 -20.23 27.36
N ALA A 18 20.68 -20.84 28.15
CA ALA A 18 19.24 -20.62 27.99
C ALA A 18 18.83 -19.16 28.27
N HIS A 19 19.55 -18.49 29.17
CA HIS A 19 19.36 -17.07 29.44
C HIS A 19 19.76 -16.20 28.24
N GLU A 20 20.96 -16.44 27.70
CA GLU A 20 21.47 -15.74 26.52
C GLU A 20 20.59 -15.97 25.28
N GLU A 21 20.19 -17.21 25.02
CA GLU A 21 19.28 -17.54 23.92
C GLU A 21 17.98 -16.75 24.01
N ARG A 22 17.42 -16.60 25.22
CA ARG A 22 16.21 -15.82 25.44
C ARG A 22 16.43 -14.33 25.18
N ILE A 23 17.54 -13.76 25.62
CA ILE A 23 17.90 -12.37 25.36
C ILE A 23 18.01 -12.13 23.86
N ILE A 24 18.75 -13.00 23.15
CA ILE A 24 18.96 -12.93 21.71
C ILE A 24 17.62 -13.06 20.98
N ALA A 25 16.80 -14.05 21.34
CA ALA A 25 15.49 -14.27 20.74
C ALA A 25 14.56 -13.06 20.91
N GLU A 26 14.53 -12.47 22.11
CA GLU A 26 13.71 -11.29 22.40
C GLU A 26 14.19 -10.06 21.62
N GLY A 27 15.50 -9.78 21.62
CA GLY A 27 16.11 -8.68 20.87
C GLY A 27 15.86 -8.80 19.37
N THR A 28 16.11 -9.98 18.79
CA THR A 28 15.88 -10.29 17.38
C THR A 28 14.42 -10.08 16.99
N THR A 29 13.49 -10.64 17.78
CA THR A 29 12.06 -10.51 17.52
C THR A 29 11.60 -9.05 17.56
N ARG A 30 12.12 -8.26 18.51
CA ARG A 30 11.80 -6.83 18.63
C ARG A 30 12.31 -6.02 17.46
N ALA A 31 13.55 -6.28 17.02
CA ALA A 31 14.14 -5.59 15.89
C ALA A 31 13.34 -5.83 14.61
N VAL A 32 13.04 -7.10 14.30
CA VAL A 32 12.27 -7.51 13.12
C VAL A 32 10.87 -6.87 13.10
N ARG A 33 10.13 -6.96 14.21
CA ARG A 33 8.79 -6.35 14.31
C ARG A 33 8.85 -4.83 14.23
N GLY A 34 9.85 -4.23 14.87
CA GLY A 34 10.07 -2.79 14.87
C GLY A 34 10.28 -2.24 13.45
N GLU A 35 11.19 -2.85 12.70
CA GLU A 35 11.49 -2.42 11.32
C GLU A 35 10.32 -2.69 10.38
N ALA A 36 9.65 -3.84 10.47
CA ALA A 36 8.47 -4.12 9.64
C ALA A 36 7.32 -3.11 9.88
N ARG A 37 7.09 -2.70 11.14
CA ARG A 37 6.09 -1.68 11.47
C ARG A 37 6.47 -0.29 10.97
N LYS A 38 7.76 0.07 11.00
CA LYS A 38 8.27 1.30 10.38
C LYS A 38 8.10 1.28 8.87
N LEU A 39 8.46 0.17 8.21
CA LEU A 39 8.29 -0.02 6.77
C LEU A 39 6.82 0.15 6.34
N ARG A 40 5.88 -0.49 7.04
CA ARG A 40 4.44 -0.27 6.83
C ARG A 40 4.07 1.21 6.95
N THR A 41 4.63 1.92 7.93
CA THR A 41 4.38 3.35 8.13
C THR A 41 4.92 4.20 6.98
N VAL A 42 6.06 3.83 6.41
CA VAL A 42 6.62 4.45 5.20
C VAL A 42 5.66 4.25 4.03
N TYR A 43 5.22 3.03 3.74
CA TYR A 43 4.25 2.78 2.65
C TYR A 43 2.95 3.56 2.84
N ARG A 44 2.37 3.56 4.05
CA ARG A 44 1.18 4.36 4.37
C ARG A 44 1.39 5.84 4.09
N ARG A 45 2.54 6.39 4.44
CA ARG A 45 2.89 7.80 4.18
C ARG A 45 2.95 8.08 2.68
N GLN A 46 3.53 7.16 1.90
CA GLN A 46 3.57 7.33 0.44
C GLN A 46 2.17 7.33 -0.17
N VAL A 47 1.29 6.42 0.25
CA VAL A 47 -0.12 6.38 -0.20
C VAL A 47 -0.84 7.69 0.12
N ARG A 48 -0.62 8.28 1.31
CA ARG A 48 -1.15 9.60 1.67
C ARG A 48 -0.62 10.71 0.78
N LYS A 49 0.69 10.75 0.55
CA LYS A 49 1.35 11.75 -0.33
C LYS A 49 0.80 11.66 -1.75
N ALA A 50 0.52 10.45 -2.23
CA ALA A 50 -0.07 10.19 -3.54
C ALA A 50 -1.58 10.52 -3.63
N LYS A 51 -2.23 10.86 -2.50
CA LYS A 51 -3.66 11.22 -2.37
C LYS A 51 -4.63 10.12 -2.81
N PHE A 52 -4.30 8.84 -2.60
CA PHE A 52 -5.17 7.71 -2.96
C PHE A 52 -6.34 7.44 -1.99
N GLY A 53 -6.56 8.29 -1.00
CA GLY A 53 -7.65 8.19 -0.03
C GLY A 53 -7.31 7.37 1.22
N LYS A 54 -8.06 7.60 2.31
CA LYS A 54 -7.79 7.05 3.65
C LYS A 54 -7.93 5.52 3.76
N GLY A 55 -8.63 4.87 2.83
CA GLY A 55 -8.82 3.41 2.85
C GLY A 55 -7.57 2.65 2.41
N LEU A 56 -6.87 3.17 1.40
CA LEU A 56 -5.80 2.44 0.73
C LEU A 56 -4.53 2.32 1.59
N GLU A 57 -4.26 3.30 2.46
CA GLU A 57 -3.15 3.20 3.42
C GLU A 57 -3.37 2.04 4.42
N LYS A 58 -4.62 1.76 4.81
CA LYS A 58 -4.94 0.70 5.78
C LYS A 58 -4.78 -0.69 5.19
N ALA A 59 -4.76 -0.80 3.85
CA ALA A 59 -4.54 -2.06 3.15
C ALA A 59 -3.13 -2.63 3.41
N TRP A 60 -2.14 -1.79 3.74
CA TRP A 60 -0.82 -2.25 4.18
C TRP A 60 -0.88 -2.84 5.59
N GLN A 61 -0.47 -4.10 5.70
CA GLN A 61 -0.50 -4.94 6.89
C GLN A 61 0.91 -5.48 7.17
N VAL A 62 1.16 -5.84 8.42
CA VAL A 62 2.37 -6.56 8.81
C VAL A 62 1.93 -7.93 9.32
N VAL A 63 2.54 -8.98 8.79
CA VAL A 63 2.41 -10.35 9.26
C VAL A 63 3.69 -10.70 9.99
N GLU A 64 3.59 -11.02 11.28
CA GLU A 64 4.75 -11.23 12.17
C GLU A 64 4.82 -12.70 12.60
N HIS A 65 6.02 -13.28 12.57
CA HIS A 65 6.33 -14.62 13.05
C HIS A 65 7.52 -14.57 14.03
N PRO A 66 7.43 -15.20 15.22
CA PRO A 66 6.22 -15.79 15.80
C PRO A 66 5.15 -14.73 16.06
N SER A 67 3.88 -15.12 16.14
CA SER A 67 2.78 -14.22 16.45
C SER A 67 2.66 -13.96 17.96
N GLY A 68 2.09 -12.82 18.34
CA GLY A 68 1.79 -12.48 19.73
C GLY A 68 3.02 -12.17 20.60
N ARG A 69 3.02 -12.63 21.85
CA ARG A 69 4.06 -12.31 22.86
C ARG A 69 5.27 -13.27 22.86
N LYS A 70 5.35 -14.18 21.88
CA LYS A 70 6.45 -15.13 21.76
C LYS A 70 7.69 -14.48 21.15
N TYR A 71 8.85 -15.01 21.50
CA TYR A 71 10.16 -14.60 20.98
C TYR A 71 10.84 -15.80 20.32
N SER A 72 11.61 -15.54 19.26
CA SER A 72 12.39 -16.54 18.54
C SER A 72 13.64 -15.91 17.95
N MET A 73 14.73 -16.69 17.88
CA MET A 73 15.93 -16.31 17.11
C MET A 73 15.65 -16.30 15.59
N ARG A 74 14.63 -17.03 15.15
CA ARG A 74 14.17 -17.09 13.75
C ARG A 74 12.93 -16.23 13.53
N ALA A 75 12.90 -15.04 14.13
CA ALA A 75 11.80 -14.12 13.93
C ALA A 75 11.82 -13.57 12.49
N SER A 76 10.64 -13.47 11.88
CA SER A 76 10.46 -12.89 10.55
C SER A 76 9.20 -12.02 10.54
N ALA A 77 9.15 -11.06 9.62
CA ALA A 77 7.96 -10.27 9.39
C ALA A 77 7.85 -9.88 7.92
N THR A 78 6.64 -9.96 7.39
CA THR A 78 6.32 -9.63 6.01
C THR A 78 5.35 -8.47 5.98
N VAL A 79 5.64 -7.45 5.18
CA VAL A 79 4.73 -6.33 4.95
C VAL A 79 3.99 -6.57 3.64
N ILE A 80 2.66 -6.73 3.72
CA ILE A 80 1.81 -7.07 2.58
C ILE A 80 0.70 -6.03 2.39
N SER A 81 0.20 -5.91 1.16
CA SER A 81 -0.95 -5.08 0.84
C SER A 81 -2.17 -5.95 0.51
N LYS A 82 -3.31 -5.68 1.14
CA LYS A 82 -4.61 -6.28 0.75
C LYS A 82 -5.19 -5.69 -0.55
N ALA A 83 -4.58 -4.63 -1.07
CA ALA A 83 -4.93 -3.98 -2.33
C ALA A 83 -3.74 -3.99 -3.30
N ASP A 84 -3.02 -5.12 -3.35
CA ASP A 84 -1.85 -5.39 -4.20
C ASP A 84 -2.01 -4.86 -5.62
N ARG A 85 -3.06 -5.26 -6.35
CA ARG A 85 -3.30 -4.84 -7.75
C ARG A 85 -3.41 -3.34 -7.92
N ILE A 86 -4.01 -2.65 -6.95
CA ILE A 86 -4.15 -1.19 -6.99
C ILE A 86 -2.79 -0.57 -6.72
N HIS A 87 -2.08 -1.05 -5.70
CA HIS A 87 -0.77 -0.53 -5.37
C HIS A 87 0.25 -0.76 -6.52
N ASP A 88 0.34 -1.96 -7.06
CA ASP A 88 1.22 -2.32 -8.18
C ASP A 88 0.88 -1.54 -9.47
N ALA A 89 -0.35 -1.05 -9.61
CA ALA A 89 -0.72 -0.19 -10.73
C ALA A 89 -0.01 1.18 -10.69
N PHE A 90 0.48 1.61 -9.52
CA PHE A 90 1.05 2.93 -9.29
C PHE A 90 2.52 2.91 -8.81
N THR A 91 3.17 1.75 -8.80
CA THR A 91 4.60 1.61 -8.49
C THR A 91 5.49 1.99 -9.66
N ALA A 92 5.09 1.60 -10.87
CA ALA A 92 5.82 1.89 -12.09
C ALA A 92 5.15 3.00 -12.91
N ASP A 93 5.98 3.65 -13.74
CA ASP A 93 5.48 4.52 -14.80
C ASP A 93 4.63 3.69 -15.78
N ARG A 94 3.35 4.02 -15.90
CA ARG A 94 2.43 3.33 -16.81
C ARG A 94 1.85 4.28 -17.82
N PHE A 95 1.93 3.89 -19.09
CA PHE A 95 1.30 4.62 -20.17
C PHE A 95 -0.16 4.16 -20.33
N ILE A 96 -1.12 5.06 -20.10
CA ILE A 96 -2.53 4.73 -20.35
C ILE A 96 -2.80 4.88 -21.85
N ARG A 97 -3.11 3.76 -22.52
CA ARG A 97 -3.59 3.72 -23.91
C ARG A 97 -5.02 3.20 -23.96
N VAL A 98 -5.89 3.84 -24.75
CA VAL A 98 -7.20 3.25 -25.09
C VAL A 98 -7.05 2.31 -26.27
N ARG A 99 -7.81 1.21 -26.23
CA ARG A 99 -7.98 0.30 -27.35
C ARG A 99 -9.05 0.88 -28.27
N ASN A 100 -8.69 1.21 -29.51
CA ASN A 100 -9.60 1.63 -30.59
C ASN A 100 -10.34 2.97 -30.36
N ALA A 101 -9.81 3.88 -29.55
CA ALA A 101 -10.39 5.21 -29.38
C ALA A 101 -9.32 6.30 -29.28
N LYS A 102 -9.68 7.51 -29.74
CA LYS A 102 -8.82 8.71 -29.66
C LYS A 102 -8.90 9.43 -28.31
N TYR A 103 -9.90 9.13 -27.47
CA TYR A 103 -10.10 9.79 -26.17
C TYR A 103 -10.68 8.82 -25.14
N ILE A 104 -10.41 9.13 -23.87
CA ILE A 104 -11.09 8.54 -22.71
C ILE A 104 -12.20 9.49 -22.27
N VAL A 105 -13.43 8.98 -22.14
CA VAL A 105 -14.58 9.76 -21.67
C VAL A 105 -14.65 9.70 -20.15
N VAL A 106 -14.33 10.80 -19.48
CA VAL A 106 -14.42 10.93 -18.02
C VAL A 106 -15.72 11.67 -17.67
N PRO A 107 -16.67 11.02 -16.96
CA PRO A 107 -17.92 11.67 -16.58
C PRO A 107 -17.71 12.62 -15.39
N THR A 108 -18.37 13.76 -15.42
CA THR A 108 -18.46 14.68 -14.26
C THR A 108 -19.56 14.23 -13.30
N GLU A 109 -19.66 14.90 -12.15
CA GLU A 109 -20.78 14.67 -11.22
C GLU A 109 -22.14 14.94 -11.86
N ALA A 110 -22.25 15.94 -12.74
CA ALA A 110 -23.48 16.22 -13.48
C ALA A 110 -23.84 15.06 -14.43
N ALA A 111 -22.86 14.46 -15.12
CA ALA A 111 -23.13 13.29 -15.95
C ALA A 111 -23.46 12.03 -15.13
N LYS A 112 -22.89 11.89 -13.92
CA LYS A 112 -23.27 10.82 -12.99
C LYS A 112 -24.71 10.97 -12.53
N ALA A 113 -25.11 12.17 -12.11
CA ALA A 113 -26.47 12.49 -11.71
C ALA A 113 -27.47 12.26 -12.87
N ALA A 114 -27.08 12.56 -14.10
CA ALA A 114 -27.87 12.29 -15.30
C ALA A 114 -27.87 10.81 -15.75
N GLY A 115 -27.24 9.89 -15.00
CA GLY A 115 -27.25 8.46 -15.30
C GLY A 115 -26.41 8.06 -16.52
N TYR A 116 -25.44 8.90 -16.93
CA TYR A 116 -24.48 8.59 -17.99
C TYR A 116 -23.20 7.93 -17.48
N ALA A 117 -23.07 7.73 -16.17
CA ALA A 117 -21.92 7.05 -15.56
C ALA A 117 -22.29 5.72 -14.92
N THR A 118 -23.47 5.17 -15.22
CA THR A 118 -23.94 3.88 -14.71
C THR A 118 -24.46 3.01 -15.85
N SER A 119 -24.32 1.68 -15.72
CA SER A 119 -24.95 0.74 -16.64
C SER A 119 -26.19 0.15 -16.00
N LEU A 120 -27.35 0.32 -16.64
CA LEU A 120 -28.54 -0.52 -16.39
C LEU A 120 -28.37 -1.83 -17.16
N ARG A 121 -27.54 -2.76 -16.66
CA ARG A 121 -27.63 -4.15 -17.12
C ARG A 121 -28.73 -4.81 -16.29
N ARG A 122 -29.78 -5.30 -16.97
CA ARG A 122 -31.04 -5.85 -16.44
C ARG A 122 -30.92 -6.90 -15.31
N SER A 123 -29.72 -7.37 -14.97
CA SER A 123 -29.51 -8.50 -14.05
C SER A 123 -28.81 -8.17 -12.72
N GLU A 124 -28.19 -6.99 -12.51
CA GLU A 124 -27.27 -6.80 -11.35
C GLU A 124 -27.25 -5.41 -10.71
N GLY A 125 -28.25 -4.55 -10.98
CA GLY A 125 -28.33 -3.22 -10.38
C GLY A 125 -27.35 -2.18 -10.94
N ASN A 126 -27.37 -0.99 -10.36
CA ASN A 126 -26.74 0.23 -10.91
C ASN A 126 -25.21 0.22 -10.65
N ARG A 127 -24.43 -0.49 -11.47
CA ARG A 127 -22.96 -0.48 -11.36
C ARG A 127 -22.36 0.78 -12.03
N PRO A 128 -21.43 1.49 -11.38
CA PRO A 128 -20.73 2.61 -11.99
C PRO A 128 -19.88 2.13 -13.17
N LYS A 129 -19.99 2.80 -14.32
CA LYS A 129 -19.14 2.54 -15.48
C LYS A 129 -17.74 3.11 -15.24
N ARG A 130 -16.72 2.43 -15.80
CA ARG A 130 -15.33 2.92 -15.79
C ARG A 130 -15.17 4.23 -16.58
N TYR A 131 -16.02 4.45 -17.58
CA TYR A 131 -16.02 5.61 -18.47
C TYR A 131 -17.44 6.13 -18.65
N GLY A 132 -17.58 7.41 -19.00
CA GLY A 132 -18.87 8.02 -19.30
C GLY A 132 -19.49 7.45 -20.57
N ASP A 133 -20.80 7.29 -20.57
CA ASP A 133 -21.60 6.82 -21.71
C ASP A 133 -22.01 7.99 -22.60
N LEU A 134 -21.07 8.41 -23.43
CA LEU A 134 -21.29 9.52 -24.37
C LEU A 134 -22.37 9.18 -25.40
N GLU A 135 -22.44 7.91 -25.82
CA GLU A 135 -23.41 7.46 -26.82
C GLU A 135 -24.84 7.56 -26.28
N LYS A 136 -25.09 7.06 -25.06
CA LYS A 136 -26.39 7.23 -24.39
C LYS A 136 -26.78 8.70 -24.25
N ALA A 137 -25.82 9.57 -23.96
CA ALA A 137 -26.09 11.00 -23.86
C ALA A 137 -26.52 11.60 -25.22
N LEU A 138 -25.84 11.24 -26.31
CA LEU A 138 -26.22 11.65 -27.67
C LEU A 138 -27.59 11.07 -28.08
N GLN A 139 -27.86 9.80 -27.79
CA GLN A 139 -29.15 9.14 -28.04
C GLN A 139 -30.30 9.80 -27.26
N SER A 140 -30.02 10.36 -26.08
CA SER A 140 -31.00 11.14 -25.29
C SER A 140 -31.28 12.55 -25.84
N GLY A 141 -30.79 12.87 -27.05
CA GLY A 141 -31.00 14.17 -27.70
C GLY A 141 -30.10 15.30 -27.20
N ARG A 142 -29.15 15.01 -26.28
CA ARG A 142 -28.19 16.01 -25.81
C ARG A 142 -27.28 16.44 -26.96
N ARG A 143 -27.03 17.74 -27.04
CA ARG A 143 -26.09 18.33 -28.00
C ARG A 143 -24.96 19.00 -27.23
N PHE A 144 -23.71 18.72 -27.61
CA PHE A 144 -22.56 19.22 -26.87
C PHE A 144 -21.92 20.41 -27.59
N ALA A 145 -21.67 21.48 -26.83
CA ALA A 145 -20.74 22.52 -27.21
C ALA A 145 -19.32 22.10 -26.78
N ARG A 146 -18.35 22.27 -27.69
CA ARG A 146 -16.94 22.01 -27.41
C ARG A 146 -16.32 23.28 -26.83
N VAL A 147 -15.80 23.22 -25.60
CA VAL A 147 -14.99 24.31 -25.03
C VAL A 147 -13.50 23.95 -25.10
N VAL A 148 -12.70 24.90 -25.58
CA VAL A 148 -11.34 24.71 -26.11
C VAL A 148 -10.27 24.55 -25.01
N SER A 149 -9.43 23.54 -25.23
CA SER A 149 -8.02 23.33 -24.84
C SER A 149 -7.56 23.86 -23.48
N LYS A 150 -7.63 23.00 -22.46
CA LYS A 150 -6.58 23.04 -21.42
C LYS A 150 -5.22 22.77 -22.07
N LYS A 151 -4.12 23.32 -21.55
CA LYS A 151 -2.72 23.05 -22.02
C LYS A 151 -2.40 21.56 -22.25
N SER A 152 -3.17 20.66 -21.66
CA SER A 152 -3.06 19.20 -21.81
C SER A 152 -3.77 18.59 -23.04
N GLY A 153 -4.46 19.38 -23.87
CA GLY A 153 -5.20 18.88 -25.05
C GLY A 153 -6.53 18.18 -24.72
N ASN A 154 -7.08 18.40 -23.52
CA ASN A 154 -8.38 17.86 -23.10
C ASN A 154 -9.53 18.66 -23.73
N ILE A 155 -10.65 17.97 -23.97
CA ILE A 155 -11.87 18.56 -24.51
C ILE A 155 -12.97 18.50 -23.46
N LEU A 156 -13.65 19.62 -23.22
CA LEU A 156 -14.83 19.66 -22.36
C LEU A 156 -16.08 19.56 -23.23
N LEU A 157 -16.97 18.64 -22.89
CA LEU A 157 -18.29 18.50 -23.48
C LEU A 157 -19.32 19.10 -22.53
N ILE A 158 -19.78 20.29 -22.89
CA ILE A 158 -20.80 21.03 -22.17
C ILE A 158 -22.12 20.83 -22.90
N ASP A 159 -23.15 20.40 -22.19
CA ASP A 159 -24.49 20.31 -22.77
C ASP A 159 -24.97 21.70 -23.20
N ARG A 160 -25.42 21.80 -24.46
CA ARG A 160 -25.79 23.07 -25.07
C ARG A 160 -27.06 23.65 -24.46
N GLN A 161 -27.98 22.78 -24.00
CA GLN A 161 -29.23 23.18 -23.37
C GLN A 161 -29.03 23.56 -21.90
N SER A 162 -28.58 22.62 -21.06
CA SER A 162 -28.43 22.87 -19.62
C SER A 162 -27.19 23.69 -19.25
N LYS A 163 -26.27 23.92 -20.18
CA LYS A 163 -24.94 24.54 -19.95
C LYS A 163 -24.08 23.81 -18.92
N GLN A 164 -24.43 22.56 -18.56
CA GLN A 164 -23.66 21.76 -17.62
C GLN A 164 -22.51 21.04 -18.31
N HIS A 165 -21.34 21.04 -17.67
CA HIS A 165 -20.21 20.22 -18.11
C HIS A 165 -20.48 18.76 -17.75
N LEU A 166 -20.74 17.93 -18.76
CA LEU A 166 -21.10 16.52 -18.57
C LEU A 166 -19.89 15.60 -18.73
N PHE A 167 -19.02 15.84 -19.71
CA PHE A 167 -17.86 14.95 -19.93
C PHE A 167 -16.58 15.71 -20.21
N THR A 168 -15.47 15.19 -19.70
CA THR A 168 -14.13 15.56 -20.13
C THR A 168 -13.57 14.43 -21.01
N LEU A 169 -13.21 14.75 -22.25
CA LEU A 169 -12.45 13.84 -23.10
C LEU A 169 -10.96 14.06 -22.85
N VAL A 170 -10.30 13.03 -22.33
CA VAL A 170 -8.87 13.04 -22.04
C VAL A 170 -8.12 12.35 -23.17
N ARG A 171 -7.06 12.98 -23.68
CA ARG A 171 -6.23 12.38 -24.72
C ARG A 171 -5.49 11.16 -24.13
N PRO A 172 -5.51 9.99 -24.80
CA PRO A 172 -4.77 8.81 -24.40
C PRO A 172 -3.28 9.06 -24.62
N GLY A 173 -2.46 8.44 -23.80
CA GLY A 173 -1.02 8.60 -23.82
C GLY A 173 -0.47 9.51 -22.73
N VAL A 174 -1.19 9.60 -21.61
CA VAL A 174 -0.63 10.17 -20.38
C VAL A 174 0.16 9.07 -19.68
N SER A 175 1.44 9.33 -19.43
CA SER A 175 2.22 8.53 -18.48
C SER A 175 1.71 8.84 -17.07
N LEU A 176 1.13 7.85 -16.40
CA LEU A 176 1.00 7.87 -14.97
C LEU A 176 2.39 7.66 -14.40
N LYS A 177 3.01 8.74 -13.92
CA LYS A 177 4.23 8.63 -13.13
C LYS A 177 3.97 7.74 -11.91
N GLY A 178 4.90 6.84 -11.62
CA GLY A 178 4.94 6.08 -10.37
C GLY A 178 4.75 7.04 -9.21
N ARG A 179 3.78 6.75 -8.35
CA ARG A 179 3.39 7.65 -7.26
C ARG A 179 3.93 7.20 -5.91
N PHE A 180 4.48 6.00 -5.82
CA PHE A 180 5.19 5.53 -4.64
C PHE A 180 6.12 4.36 -5.00
N ASP A 181 7.17 4.23 -4.21
CA ASP A 181 8.25 3.24 -4.34
C ASP A 181 8.11 2.16 -3.25
N ILE A 182 8.09 0.89 -3.67
CA ILE A 182 8.05 -0.26 -2.75
C ILE A 182 9.48 -0.74 -2.45
N ASP A 183 10.32 -0.84 -3.47
CA ASP A 183 11.59 -1.55 -3.38
C ASP A 183 12.62 -0.77 -2.56
N GLY A 184 12.71 0.55 -2.75
CA GLY A 184 13.68 1.39 -2.02
C GLY A 184 13.50 1.32 -0.49
N PRO A 185 12.30 1.57 0.05
CA PRO A 185 12.04 1.41 1.48
C PRO A 185 12.20 -0.02 1.99
N ALA A 186 11.86 -1.03 1.19
CA ALA A 186 12.04 -2.43 1.57
C ALA A 186 13.53 -2.75 1.76
N GLN A 187 14.36 -2.37 0.78
CA GLN A 187 15.80 -2.56 0.84
C GLN A 187 16.40 -1.80 2.03
N ALA A 188 16.05 -0.53 2.20
CA ALA A 188 16.53 0.28 3.32
C ALA A 188 16.11 -0.27 4.70
N ALA A 189 14.97 -0.96 4.79
CA ALA A 189 14.57 -1.65 6.02
C ALA A 189 15.37 -2.93 6.24
N SER A 190 15.67 -3.68 5.18
CA SER A 190 16.53 -4.87 5.21
C SER A 190 17.94 -4.53 5.69
N ASP A 191 18.55 -3.49 5.11
CA ASP A 191 19.92 -3.06 5.43
C ASP A 191 20.05 -2.61 6.90
N LYS A 192 18.97 -2.07 7.48
CA LYS A 192 18.92 -1.64 8.88
C LYS A 192 18.67 -2.78 9.85
N LEU A 193 18.28 -3.97 9.38
CA LEU A 193 17.85 -5.06 10.24
C LEU A 193 18.99 -5.57 11.12
N ALA A 194 20.16 -5.86 10.52
CA ALA A 194 21.32 -6.40 11.24
C ALA A 194 21.79 -5.48 12.39
N PRO A 195 22.10 -4.19 12.13
CA PRO A 195 22.50 -3.28 13.22
C PRO A 195 21.37 -3.07 14.24
N ARG A 196 20.10 -3.17 13.82
CA ARG A 196 18.97 -3.07 14.75
C ARG A 196 18.87 -4.28 15.68
N ILE A 197 19.09 -5.49 15.17
CA ILE A 197 19.12 -6.72 15.96
C ILE A 197 20.16 -6.59 17.08
N VAL A 198 21.40 -6.22 16.73
CA VAL A 198 22.47 -6.02 17.71
C VAL A 198 22.07 -4.98 18.77
N SER A 199 21.53 -3.83 18.33
CA SER A 199 21.09 -2.77 19.25
C SER A 199 19.97 -3.22 20.19
N ASP A 200 18.98 -3.97 19.70
CA ASP A 200 17.83 -4.37 20.51
C ASP A 200 18.15 -5.57 21.41
N ILE A 201 19.11 -6.44 21.05
CA ILE A 201 19.69 -7.46 21.95
C ILE A 201 20.37 -6.76 23.14
N HIS A 202 21.26 -5.80 22.88
CA HIS A 202 21.95 -5.07 23.95
C HIS A 202 20.98 -4.34 24.88
N LYS A 203 19.89 -3.75 24.36
CA LYS A 203 18.85 -3.14 25.20
C LYS A 203 18.12 -4.15 26.08
N VAL A 204 17.90 -5.36 25.58
CA VAL A 204 17.25 -6.41 26.37
C VAL A 204 18.17 -6.85 27.50
N GLU A 205 19.45 -7.07 27.21
CA GLU A 205 20.50 -7.39 28.17
C GLU A 205 20.58 -6.33 29.29
N GLN A 206 20.73 -5.06 28.94
CA GLN A 206 20.77 -3.95 29.90
C GLN A 206 19.52 -3.87 30.79
N ARG A 207 18.34 -4.17 30.22
CA ARG A 207 17.08 -4.18 30.97
C ARG A 207 17.01 -5.36 31.94
N VAL A 208 17.61 -6.50 31.61
CA VAL A 208 17.68 -7.67 32.50
C VAL A 208 18.66 -7.39 33.64
N MET A 209 19.84 -6.85 33.34
CA MET A 209 20.86 -6.47 34.34
C MET A 209 20.34 -5.45 35.38
N ARG A 210 19.43 -4.55 34.98
CA ARG A 210 18.80 -3.58 35.90
C ARG A 210 17.72 -4.18 36.81
N LYS A 211 17.30 -5.42 36.58
CA LYS A 211 16.19 -6.08 37.29
C LYS A 211 16.63 -7.28 38.13
N GLY A 212 17.84 -7.79 37.91
CA GLY A 212 18.49 -8.75 38.79
C GLY A 212 19.26 -8.03 39.88
#